data_AF-A0A3N5R2B3-F1
#
_entry.id   AF-A0A3N5R2B3-F1
#
_cell.length_a   1.000
_cell.length_b   1.000
_cell.length_c   1.000
_cell.angle_alpha   90.00
_cell.angle_beta   90.00
_cell.angle_gamma   90.00
#
_symmetry.space_group_name_H-M   'P 1'
#
loop_
_entity.id
_entity.type
_entity.pdbx_description
1 polymer ?
#
loop_
_entity_poly.entity_id
_entity_poly.type
_entity_poly.pdbx_seq_one_letter_code
_entity_poly.pdbx_strand_id
1 'polypeptide(L)'
;MDELVQKLAAGDHPIVTQRYKTVEELKQAIDRGYVLIKFTDTRGGTELGVRLDQQRSDWSKADFAKATGTAHLAGDLTLNYVKVRCVADVDLSVLAGAGRPEIVSPWN
;
A
#
# COMPACT_ATOMS: atom_id res chain seq x y z
N MET A 1 15.73 15.06 -5.80
CA MET A 1 14.65 14.29 -5.16
C MET A 1 13.36 14.60 -5.90
N ASP A 2 12.54 13.61 -6.21
CA ASP A 2 11.32 13.78 -7.04
C ASP A 2 10.17 14.42 -6.24
N GLU A 3 9.46 15.39 -6.84
CA GLU A 3 8.39 16.16 -6.16
C GLU A 3 7.20 15.30 -5.74
N LEU A 4 6.80 14.33 -6.56
CA LEU A 4 5.71 13.41 -6.22
C LEU A 4 6.10 12.55 -5.02
N VAL A 5 7.32 12.02 -5.03
CA VAL A 5 7.85 11.22 -3.91
C VAL A 5 7.90 12.05 -2.62
N GLN A 6 8.38 13.29 -2.67
CA GLN A 6 8.39 14.17 -1.50
C GLN A 6 6.98 14.46 -0.98
N LYS A 7 6.04 14.78 -1.87
CA LYS A 7 4.65 15.04 -1.49
C LYS A 7 4.03 13.83 -0.81
N LEU A 8 4.21 12.64 -1.39
CA LEU A 8 3.65 11.41 -0.85
C LEU A 8 4.33 11.00 0.46
N ALA A 9 5.64 11.20 0.59
CA ALA A 9 6.39 10.84 1.81
C ALA A 9 6.15 11.80 3.00
N ALA A 10 5.57 12.97 2.76
CA ALA A 10 5.37 13.99 3.80
C ALA A 10 4.28 13.66 4.83
N GLY A 11 3.48 12.61 4.61
CA GLY A 11 2.40 12.21 5.50
C GLY A 11 1.59 11.06 4.92
N ASP A 12 0.54 10.65 5.62
CA ASP A 12 -0.37 9.62 5.14
C ASP A 12 -1.39 10.22 4.18
N HIS A 13 -1.64 9.52 3.08
CA HIS A 13 -2.55 9.93 2.01
C HIS A 13 -3.65 8.89 1.86
N PRO A 14 -4.87 9.31 1.45
CA PRO A 14 -5.93 8.36 1.15
C PRO A 14 -5.53 7.39 0.03
N ILE A 15 -5.78 6.12 0.28
CA ILE A 15 -5.56 5.03 -0.68
C ILE A 15 -6.83 4.20 -0.90
N VAL A 16 -6.88 3.56 -2.06
CA VAL A 16 -7.88 2.54 -2.40
C VAL A 16 -7.20 1.35 -3.06
N THR A 17 -7.73 0.16 -2.85
CA THR A 17 -7.31 -1.04 -3.59
C THR A 17 -8.28 -1.33 -4.75
N GLN A 18 -8.50 -0.32 -5.62
CA GLN A 18 -9.57 -0.26 -6.64
C GLN A 18 -9.65 -1.48 -7.60
N ARG A 19 -8.54 -2.21 -7.73
CA ARG A 19 -8.41 -3.41 -8.57
C ARG A 19 -9.12 -4.62 -7.99
N TYR A 20 -9.36 -4.67 -6.68
CA TYR A 20 -10.07 -5.73 -6.00
C TYR A 20 -11.50 -5.27 -5.73
N LYS A 21 -12.48 -6.07 -6.14
CA LYS A 21 -13.91 -5.85 -5.95
C LYS A 21 -14.41 -6.46 -4.65
N THR A 22 -13.68 -7.43 -4.10
CA THR A 22 -14.01 -8.07 -2.83
C THR A 22 -12.77 -8.24 -1.95
N VAL A 23 -13.01 -8.51 -0.66
CA VAL A 23 -11.94 -8.80 0.30
C VAL A 23 -11.21 -10.09 -0.03
N GLU A 24 -11.90 -11.07 -0.62
CA GLU A 24 -11.30 -12.33 -1.08
C GLU A 24 -10.31 -12.09 -2.22
N GLU A 25 -10.62 -11.21 -3.17
CA GLU A 25 -9.69 -10.85 -4.25
C GLU A 25 -8.44 -10.15 -3.72
N LEU A 26 -8.60 -9.23 -2.75
CA LEU A 26 -7.49 -8.60 -2.04
C LEU A 26 -6.66 -9.66 -1.30
N LYS A 27 -7.31 -10.58 -0.58
CA LYS A 27 -6.63 -11.68 0.14
C LYS A 27 -5.81 -12.54 -0.82
N GLN A 28 -6.36 -12.92 -1.97
CA GLN A 28 -5.63 -13.70 -2.97
C GLN A 28 -4.41 -12.94 -3.51
N ALA A 29 -4.48 -11.62 -3.64
CA ALA A 29 -3.33 -10.80 -4.02
C ALA A 29 -2.26 -10.76 -2.92
N ILE A 30 -2.68 -10.64 -1.66
CA ILE A 30 -1.81 -10.73 -0.48
C ILE A 30 -1.12 -12.10 -0.42
N ASP A 31 -1.87 -13.19 -0.60
CA ASP A 31 -1.34 -14.56 -0.58
C ASP A 31 -0.30 -14.79 -1.70
N ARG A 32 -0.46 -14.12 -2.86
CA ARG A 32 0.53 -14.12 -3.95
C ARG A 32 1.74 -13.21 -3.68
N GLY A 33 1.70 -12.41 -2.62
CA GLY A 33 2.78 -11.49 -2.23
C GLY A 33 2.87 -10.23 -3.10
N TYR A 34 1.80 -9.85 -3.81
CA TYR A 34 1.82 -8.66 -4.68
C TYR A 34 0.45 -7.99 -4.75
N VAL A 35 0.41 -6.69 -4.44
CA VAL A 35 -0.82 -5.89 -4.41
C VAL A 35 -0.72 -4.61 -5.24
N LEU A 36 -1.87 -4.07 -5.64
CA LEU A 36 -2.02 -2.78 -6.31
C LEU A 36 -2.71 -1.79 -5.37
N ILE A 37 -2.02 -0.68 -5.09
CA ILE A 37 -2.48 0.36 -4.17
C ILE A 37 -2.52 1.68 -4.93
N LYS A 38 -3.66 2.37 -4.89
CA LYS A 38 -3.83 3.65 -5.57
C LYS A 38 -3.96 4.79 -4.58
N PHE A 39 -3.08 5.77 -4.69
CA PHE A 39 -3.13 7.05 -3.98
C PHE A 39 -4.06 8.02 -4.72
N THR A 40 -5.15 8.42 -4.07
CA THR A 40 -6.22 9.20 -4.72
C THR A 40 -5.94 10.69 -4.78
N ASP A 41 -5.14 11.23 -3.86
CA ASP A 41 -4.84 12.67 -3.74
C ASP A 41 -3.69 13.15 -4.66
N THR A 42 -3.46 12.40 -5.74
CA THR A 42 -2.47 12.70 -6.78
C THR A 42 -3.17 13.08 -8.07
N ARG A 43 -2.60 14.01 -8.85
CA ARG A 43 -3.18 14.43 -10.13
C ARG A 43 -3.15 13.25 -11.11
N GLY A 44 -4.32 12.67 -11.40
CA GLY A 44 -4.47 11.48 -12.26
C GLY A 44 -4.52 10.14 -11.52
N GLY A 45 -4.24 10.13 -10.21
CA GLY A 45 -4.13 8.91 -9.40
C GLY A 45 -2.81 8.18 -9.63
N THR A 46 -2.13 7.80 -8.56
CA THR A 46 -0.86 7.06 -8.60
C THR A 46 -1.13 5.64 -8.14
N GLU A 47 -1.10 4.68 -9.06
CA GLU A 47 -1.26 3.25 -8.75
C GLU A 47 0.12 2.59 -8.65
N LEU A 48 0.43 2.03 -7.48
CA LEU A 48 1.69 1.38 -7.19
C LEU A 48 1.50 -0.13 -7.12
N GLY A 49 2.36 -0.85 -7.83
CA GLY A 49 2.60 -2.26 -7.63
C GLY A 49 3.55 -2.49 -6.46
N VAL A 50 3.07 -3.19 -5.43
CA VAL A 50 3.81 -3.41 -4.20
C VAL A 50 4.04 -4.90 -4.02
N ARG A 51 5.30 -5.33 -4.11
CA ARG A 51 5.72 -6.67 -3.68
C ARG A 51 5.83 -6.68 -2.17
N LEU A 52 5.01 -7.51 -1.52
CA LEU A 52 4.86 -7.49 -0.07
C LEU A 52 6.10 -8.07 0.62
N ASP A 53 6.57 -7.35 1.63
CA ASP A 53 7.54 -7.81 2.60
C ASP A 53 6.78 -8.43 3.78
N GLN A 54 6.87 -9.76 3.93
CA GLN A 54 6.17 -10.50 4.98
C GLN A 54 6.64 -10.15 6.39
N GLN A 55 7.88 -9.67 6.56
CA GLN A 55 8.39 -9.31 7.89
C GLN A 55 7.91 -7.92 8.33
N ARG A 56 7.43 -7.12 7.40
CA ARG A 56 6.96 -5.74 7.64
C ARG A 56 5.47 -5.57 7.42
N SER A 57 4.81 -6.54 6.81
CA SER A 57 3.36 -6.59 6.68
C SER A 57 2.76 -7.27 7.92
N ASP A 58 1.55 -6.86 8.31
CA ASP A 58 0.81 -7.46 9.41
C ASP A 58 -0.66 -7.60 9.03
N TRP A 59 -1.17 -8.83 9.07
CA TRP A 59 -2.57 -9.14 8.79
C TRP A 59 -3.27 -9.76 9.99
N SER A 60 -2.66 -9.74 11.18
CA SER A 60 -3.25 -10.36 12.37
C SER A 60 -4.54 -9.67 12.82
N LYS A 61 -4.74 -8.41 12.42
CA LYS A 61 -5.95 -7.61 12.70
C LYS A 61 -7.00 -7.70 11.59
N ALA A 62 -6.73 -8.45 10.52
CA ALA A 62 -7.61 -8.59 9.37
C ALA A 62 -8.44 -9.88 9.45
N ASP A 63 -9.77 -9.77 9.47
CA ASP A 63 -10.69 -10.91 9.31
C ASP A 63 -11.22 -10.90 7.87
N PHE A 64 -10.49 -11.59 6.98
CA PHE A 64 -10.85 -11.67 5.56
C PHE A 64 -12.16 -12.43 5.32
N ALA A 65 -12.58 -13.30 6.23
CA ALA A 65 -13.83 -14.04 6.09
C ALA A 65 -15.06 -13.17 6.43
N LYS A 66 -14.88 -12.16 7.31
CA LYS A 66 -15.95 -11.22 7.70
C LYS A 66 -15.84 -9.85 7.04
N ALA A 67 -14.81 -9.62 6.23
CA ALA A 67 -14.52 -8.31 5.63
C ALA A 67 -14.39 -7.19 6.69
N THR A 68 -13.73 -7.48 7.81
CA THR A 68 -13.53 -6.51 8.90
C THR A 68 -12.08 -6.41 9.34
N GLY A 69 -11.75 -5.29 10.00
CA GLY A 69 -10.41 -5.02 10.49
C GLY A 69 -9.49 -4.45 9.42
N THR A 70 -8.19 -4.43 9.72
CA THR A 70 -7.20 -3.70 8.95
C THR A 70 -6.05 -4.62 8.55
N ALA A 71 -5.68 -4.57 7.27
CA ALA A 71 -4.49 -5.21 6.74
C ALA A 71 -3.37 -4.16 6.58
N HIS A 72 -2.26 -4.37 7.29
CA HIS A 72 -1.04 -3.58 7.12
C HIS A 72 -0.19 -4.19 6.01
N LEU A 73 0.10 -3.39 4.97
CA LEU A 73 0.79 -3.79 3.76
C LEU A 73 2.07 -2.97 3.64
N ALA A 74 3.21 -3.65 3.58
CA ALA A 74 4.50 -3.01 3.38
C ALA A 74 5.30 -3.68 2.28
N GLY A 75 6.00 -2.89 1.45
CA GLY A 75 6.85 -3.45 0.40
C GLY A 75 7.74 -2.42 -0.28
N ASP A 76 8.91 -2.87 -0.73
CA ASP A 76 9.91 -2.01 -1.36
C ASP A 76 9.65 -1.91 -2.87
N LEU A 77 9.76 -0.70 -3.41
CA LEU A 77 9.68 -0.44 -4.84
C LEU A 77 10.58 0.74 -5.25
N THR A 78 10.60 1.00 -6.56
CA THR A 78 11.22 2.21 -7.10
C THR A 78 10.14 3.09 -7.71
N LEU A 79 9.96 4.28 -7.15
CA LEU A 79 9.02 5.29 -7.62
C LEU A 79 9.82 6.48 -8.16
N ASN A 80 9.67 6.82 -9.43
CA ASN A 80 10.39 7.91 -10.09
C ASN A 80 11.91 7.88 -9.80
N TYR A 81 12.53 6.71 -9.95
CA TYR A 81 13.96 6.46 -9.68
C TYR A 81 14.39 6.58 -8.19
N VAL A 82 13.45 6.82 -7.27
CA VAL A 82 13.71 6.84 -5.82
C VAL A 82 13.34 5.48 -5.22
N LYS A 83 14.24 4.90 -4.44
CA LYS A 83 13.96 3.71 -3.64
C LYS A 83 13.06 4.11 -2.46
N VAL A 84 11.89 3.51 -2.40
CA VAL A 84 10.90 3.75 -1.35
C VAL A 84 10.34 2.43 -0.83
N ARG A 85 9.85 2.45 0.40
CA ARG A 85 8.95 1.42 0.95
C ARG A 85 7.55 1.99 0.97
N CYS A 86 6.62 1.40 0.22
CA CYS A 86 5.21 1.72 0.41
C CYS A 86 4.72 1.04 1.69
N VAL A 87 4.11 1.83 2.58
CA VAL A 87 3.42 1.38 3.78
C VAL A 87 1.97 1.82 3.65
N ALA A 88 1.03 0.90 3.86
CA ALA A 88 -0.39 1.19 3.73
C ALA A 88 -1.24 0.33 4.65
N ASP A 89 -2.22 0.96 5.28
CA ASP A 89 -3.22 0.32 6.11
C ASP A 89 -4.56 0.33 5.36
N VAL A 90 -5.11 -0.86 5.11
CA VAL A 90 -6.36 -1.05 4.36
C VAL A 90 -7.44 -1.57 5.29
N ASP A 91 -8.51 -0.81 5.46
CA ASP A 91 -9.75 -1.27 6.09
C ASP A 91 -10.49 -2.20 5.13
N LEU A 92 -10.71 -3.45 5.57
CA LEU A 92 -11.34 -4.47 4.73
C LEU A 92 -12.81 -4.20 4.42
N SER A 93 -13.51 -3.42 5.25
CA SER A 93 -14.94 -3.13 5.04
C SER A 93 -15.20 -2.20 3.87
N VAL A 94 -14.20 -1.40 3.50
CA VAL A 94 -14.29 -0.38 2.44
C VAL A 94 -13.21 -0.52 1.36
N LEU A 95 -12.24 -1.43 1.53
CA LEU A 95 -11.10 -1.62 0.62
C LEU A 95 -10.32 -0.31 0.34
N ALA A 96 -10.22 0.51 1.39
CA ALA A 96 -9.62 1.83 1.38
C ALA A 96 -8.94 2.10 2.72
N GLY A 97 -8.13 3.15 2.78
CA GLY A 97 -7.46 3.53 4.00
C GLY A 97 -6.42 4.61 3.75
N ALA A 98 -5.28 4.51 4.43
CA ALA A 98 -4.22 5.49 4.37
C ALA A 98 -2.87 4.83 4.12
N GLY A 99 -1.97 5.52 3.43
CA GLY A 99 -0.62 5.03 3.21
C GLY A 99 0.34 6.11 2.79
N ARG A 100 1.62 5.76 2.76
CA ARG A 100 2.71 6.63 2.33
C ARG A 100 3.91 5.82 1.84
N PRO A 101 4.73 6.37 0.93
CA PRO A 101 6.08 5.90 0.70
C PRO A 101 7.04 6.44 1.76
N GLU A 102 7.92 5.58 2.27
CA GLU A 102 9.05 5.94 3.12
C GLU A 102 10.33 5.85 2.28
N ILE A 103 11.12 6.92 2.23
CA ILE A 103 12.36 6.92 1.44
C ILE A 103 13.36 5.97 2.12
N VAL A 104 13.82 4.96 1.38
CA VAL A 104 14.85 4.04 1.87
C VAL A 104 16.19 4.58 1.42
N SER A 105 16.98 5.11 2.37
CA SER A 105 18.34 5.55 2.06
C SER A 105 19.19 4.33 1.69
N PRO A 106 19.95 4.35 0.58
CA PRO A 106 20.81 3.24 0.18
C PRO A 106 22.10 3.14 1.00
N TRP A 107 22.31 4.01 1.98
CA TRP A 107 23.52 4.03 2.81
C TRP A 107 23.16 3.95 4.29
N ASN A 108 23.38 2.78 4.87
CA ASN A 108 23.62 2.58 6.30
C ASN A 108 24.73 1.55 6.46
#